data_AF-A0A6P1ZQ39-F1
#
_entry.id   AF-A0A6P1ZQ39-F1
#
_cell.length_a   1.000
_cell.length_b   1.000
_cell.length_c   1.000
_cell.angle_alpha   90.00
_cell.angle_beta   90.00
_cell.angle_gamma   90.00
#
_symmetry.space_group_name_H-M   'P 1'
#
loop_
_entity.id
_entity.type
_entity.pdbx_description
1 polymer ?
#
loop_
_entity_poly.entity_id
_entity_poly.type
_entity_poly.pdbx_seq_one_letter_code
_entity_poly.pdbx_strand_id
1 'polypeptide(L)' 'IDARPSDAIAVALRTNAPIWVMEEVVSDASIPVDRDADEAEQQAFREFISNLRPEDLIKRFDNGDS' A
#
# COMPACT_ATOMS: atom_id res chain seq x y z
N ILE A 1 15.50 -2.61 -15.38
CA ILE A 1 15.31 -1.57 -14.34
C ILE A 1 14.92 -2.31 -13.08
N ASP A 2 15.70 -2.15 -12.02
CA ASP A 2 15.37 -2.69 -10.71
C ASP A 2 14.67 -1.60 -9.89
N ALA A 3 13.69 -1.98 -9.07
CA ALA A 3 12.89 -1.05 -8.30
C ALA A 3 12.48 -1.69 -6.98
N ARG A 4 12.40 -0.88 -5.91
CA ARG A 4 11.86 -1.38 -4.65
C ARG A 4 10.38 -1.74 -4.84
N PRO A 5 9.85 -2.74 -4.11
CA PRO A 5 8.46 -3.17 -4.25
C PRO A 5 7.45 -2.02 -4.15
N SER A 6 7.67 -1.06 -3.25
CA SER A 6 6.81 0.12 -3.08
C SER A 6 6.75 1.00 -4.34
N ASP A 7 7.89 1.19 -5.00
CA ASP A 7 7.99 2.06 -6.17
C ASP A 7 7.33 1.38 -7.39
N ALA A 8 7.52 0.06 -7.53
CA ALA A 8 6.87 -0.73 -8.57
C ALA A 8 5.33 -0.69 -8.46
N ILE A 9 4.78 -0.84 -7.24
CA ILE A 9 3.34 -0.75 -6.98
C ILE A 9 2.81 0.64 -7.34
N ALA A 10 3.48 1.71 -6.88
CA ALA A 10 3.04 3.08 -7.14
C ALA A 10 2.98 3.40 -8.64
N VAL A 11 3.95 2.91 -9.42
CA VAL A 11 3.96 3.08 -10.88
C VAL A 11 2.85 2.25 -11.53
N ALA A 12 2.64 1.01 -11.12
CA ALA A 12 1.59 0.14 -11.66
C ALA A 12 0.19 0.76 -11.46
N LEU A 13 -0.09 1.30 -10.27
CA LEU A 13 -1.36 1.97 -9.97
C LEU A 13 -1.57 3.23 -10.83
N ARG A 14 -0.55 4.07 -10.99
CA ARG A 14 -0.65 5.31 -11.80
C ARG A 14 -0.86 5.04 -13.29
N THR A 15 -0.32 3.93 -13.77
CA THR A 15 -0.37 3.56 -15.19
C THR A 15 -1.48 2.57 -15.51
N ASN A 16 -2.24 2.15 -14.49
CA ASN A 16 -3.25 1.10 -14.58
C ASN A 16 -2.69 -0.21 -15.17
N ALA A 17 -1.45 -0.54 -14.83
CA ALA A 17 -0.78 -1.75 -15.27
C ALA A 17 -1.14 -2.95 -14.35
N PRO A 18 -1.26 -4.17 -14.90
CA PRO A 18 -1.49 -5.36 -14.09
C PRO A 18 -0.28 -5.70 -13.22
N ILE A 19 -0.55 -6.13 -11.99
CA ILE A 19 0.47 -6.55 -11.01
C ILE A 19 0.61 -8.07 -11.08
N TRP A 20 1.85 -8.54 -11.21
CA TRP A 20 2.19 -9.96 -11.24
C TRP A 20 3.21 -10.27 -10.14
N VAL A 21 3.12 -11.46 -9.57
CA VAL A 21 4.04 -11.97 -8.55
C VAL A 21 4.41 -13.40 -8.89
N MET A 22 5.65 -13.80 -8.57
CA MET A 22 6.11 -15.18 -8.75
C MET A 22 5.43 -16.10 -7.72
N GLU A 23 5.09 -17.32 -8.15
CA GLU A 23 4.37 -18.28 -7.31
C GLU A 23 5.14 -18.63 -6.02
N GLU A 24 6.47 -18.75 -6.10
CA GLU A 24 7.34 -19.00 -4.94
C GLU A 24 7.21 -17.91 -3.86
N VAL A 25 7.09 -16.64 -4.28
CA VAL A 25 6.93 -15.50 -3.36
C VAL A 25 5.55 -15.53 -2.70
N VAL A 26 4.52 -15.96 -3.43
CA VAL A 26 3.18 -16.15 -2.85
C VAL A 26 3.22 -17.26 -1.82
N SER A 27 3.85 -18.39 -2.11
CA SER A 27 3.95 -19.51 -1.17
C SER A 27 4.65 -19.13 0.13
N ASP A 28 5.74 -18.36 0.04
CA ASP A 28 6.58 -18.05 1.20
C ASP A 28 6.11 -16.84 2.01
N ALA A 29 5.53 -15.83 1.34
CA ALA A 29 5.17 -14.56 1.97
C ALA A 29 3.66 -14.31 2.10
N SER A 30 2.81 -15.22 1.61
CA SER A 30 1.35 -15.04 1.80
C SER A 30 0.94 -15.36 3.23
N ILE A 31 0.05 -14.51 3.74
CA ILE A 31 -0.68 -14.76 4.98
C ILE A 31 -2.09 -15.19 4.58
N PRO A 32 -2.67 -16.23 5.20
CA PRO A 32 -4.07 -16.59 4.95
C PRO A 32 -4.97 -15.38 5.19
N VAL A 33 -5.74 -15.01 4.18
CA VAL A 33 -6.64 -13.85 4.26
C VAL A 33 -7.86 -14.25 5.09
N ASP A 34 -7.98 -13.68 6.29
CA ASP A 34 -9.26 -13.61 6.98
C ASP A 34 -10.09 -12.51 6.29
N ARG A 35 -11.13 -12.94 5.56
CA ARG A 35 -11.94 -12.06 4.72
C ARG A 35 -12.65 -10.97 5.52
N ASP A 36 -13.16 -11.30 6.71
CA ASP A 36 -13.90 -10.34 7.53
C ASP A 36 -12.95 -9.28 8.10
N ALA A 37 -11.74 -9.69 8.49
CA ALA A 37 -10.69 -8.77 8.95
C ALA A 37 -10.16 -7.87 7.82
N ASP A 38 -9.93 -8.43 6.62
CA ASP A 38 -9.44 -7.68 5.46
C ASP A 38 -10.46 -6.64 4.98
N GLU A 39 -11.75 -6.97 4.93
CA GLU A 39 -12.81 -6.01 4.59
C GLU A 39 -12.88 -4.84 5.59
N ALA A 40 -12.74 -5.13 6.89
CA ALA A 40 -12.70 -4.11 7.93
C ALA A 40 -11.45 -3.21 7.83
N GLU A 41 -10.28 -3.79 7.57
CA GLU A 41 -9.03 -3.06 7.39
C GLU A 41 -9.08 -2.16 6.14
N GLN A 42 -9.55 -2.70 5.02
CA GLN A 42 -9.72 -1.92 3.80
C GLN A 42 -10.70 -0.76 3.99
N GLN A 43 -11.79 -0.96 4.74
CA GLN A 43 -12.74 0.10 5.04
C GLN A 43 -12.12 1.19 5.91
N ALA A 44 -11.41 0.79 6.97
CA ALA A 44 -10.68 1.72 7.84
C ALA A 44 -9.60 2.50 7.06
N PHE A 45 -8.90 1.83 6.13
CA PHE A 45 -7.91 2.48 5.28
C PHE A 45 -8.55 3.47 4.30
N ARG A 46 -9.68 3.12 3.68
CA ARG A 46 -10.44 4.03 2.81
C ARG A 46 -10.91 5.27 3.59
N GLU A 47 -11.43 5.08 4.80
CA GLU A 47 -11.86 6.17 5.68
C GLU A 47 -10.67 7.05 6.13
N PHE A 48 -9.52 6.43 6.43
CA PHE A 48 -8.30 7.14 6.75
C PHE A 48 -7.83 8.02 5.57
N ILE A 49 -7.80 7.47 4.36
CA ILE A 49 -7.43 8.21 3.15
C ILE A 49 -8.44 9.32 2.84
N SER A 50 -9.74 9.08 3.02
CA SER A 50 -10.77 10.10 2.77
C SER A 50 -10.73 11.25 3.79
N ASN A 51 -10.32 10.97 5.03
CA ASN A 51 -10.21 11.97 6.10
C ASN A 51 -8.83 12.63 6.14
N LEU A 52 -7.87 12.16 5.34
CA LEU A 52 -6.53 12.71 5.25
C LEU A 52 -6.55 14.01 4.46
N ARG A 53 -6.26 15.12 5.13
CA ARG A 53 -6.11 16.42 4.47
C ARG A 53 -4.67 16.53 3.93
N PRO A 54 -4.47 17.19 2.78
CA PRO A 54 -3.13 17.36 2.20
C PRO A 54 -2.09 17.95 3.17
N GLU A 55 -2.53 18.82 4.08
CA GLU A 55 -1.70 19.47 5.11
C GLU A 55 -1.13 18.48 6.15
N ASP A 56 -1.84 17.39 6.43
CA ASP A 56 -1.46 16.39 7.43
C ASP A 56 -0.34 15.47 6.90
N LEU A 57 -0.23 15.31 5.57
CA LEU A 57 0.87 14.60 4.92
C LEU A 57 2.17 15.40 5.02
N ILE A 58 2.11 16.72 4.78
CA ILE A 58 3.29 17.60 4.75
C ILE A 58 3.93 17.70 6.14
N LYS A 59 3.12 17.84 7.21
CA LYS A 59 3.61 17.88 8.60
C LYS A 59 4.33 16.62 9.05
N ARG A 60 4.01 15.45 8.47
CA ARG A 60 4.64 14.17 8.83
C ARG A 60 5.98 13.94 8.15
N PHE A 61 6.23 14.59 7.00
CA PHE A 61 7.55 14.60 6.37
C PHE A 61 8.50 15.65 6.96
N ASP A 62 7.96 16.70 7.59
CA ASP A 62 8.75 17.79 8.21
C ASP A 62 9.23 17.44 9.65
N ASN A 63 8.50 16.61 10.40
CA ASN A 63 8.83 16.21 11.77
C ASN A 63 9.70 14.92 11.87
N GLY A 64 10.31 14.49 10.78
CA GLY A 64 11.14 13.28 10.70
C GLY A 64 12.65 13.49 10.82
N ASP A 65 13.11 14.73 11.09
CA ASP A 65 14.52 15.04 11.31
C ASP A 65 14.72 15.67 12.69
N SER A 66 14.96 14.82 13.69
CA SER A 66 15.62 15.10 14.98
C SER A 66 16.00 13.79 15.68
#